data_AF-A0A7S3X454-F1
#
_entry.id   AF-A0A7S3X454-F1
#
_cell.length_a   1.000
_cell.length_b   1.000
_cell.length_c   1.000
_cell.angle_alpha   90.00
_cell.angle_beta   90.00
_cell.angle_gamma   90.00
#
_symmetry.space_group_name_H-M   'P 1'
#
loop_
_entity.id
_entity.type
_entity.pdbx_description
1 polymer ?
#
loop_
_entity_poly.entity_id
_entity_poly.type
_entity_poly.pdbx_seq_one_letter_code
_entity_poly.pdbx_strand_id
1 'polypeptide(L)'
;GTGVEQWMPPDAIEPCTPLANDPEDDRQTHDDDSSSGVDVLIRGRDDLELQQVDGVPAEKLVLQETNIGASHNSNLYNAMIVPYAEGPMEFSGAIWYQGEANTKDAASALLYACTFPQMLRSWRRAIPSLQAFFSFAQLSTWCTGRPANPSSIPQMRDAQLSLTSEARVAWAT
;
A
#
# COMPACT_ATOMS: atom_id res chain seq x y z
N GLY A 1 3.13 -4.79 -15.11
CA GLY A 1 3.91 -3.76 -14.40
C GLY A 1 4.18 -4.21 -12.99
N THR A 2 4.91 -3.43 -12.22
CA THR A 2 5.14 -3.66 -10.78
C THR A 2 4.10 -2.90 -9.97
N GLY A 3 3.63 -3.45 -8.85
CA GLY A 3 2.70 -2.74 -7.98
C GLY A 3 3.34 -1.66 -7.13
N VAL A 4 2.53 -0.74 -6.59
CA VAL A 4 2.95 0.38 -5.74
C VAL A 4 3.74 -0.08 -4.51
N GLU A 5 3.42 -1.26 -3.99
CA GLU A 5 4.07 -1.91 -2.85
C GLU A 5 5.58 -2.15 -3.03
N GLN A 6 6.07 -2.29 -4.27
CA GLN A 6 7.50 -2.49 -4.53
C GLN A 6 8.32 -1.20 -4.42
N TRP A 7 7.63 -0.06 -4.41
CA TRP A 7 8.20 1.28 -4.41
C TRP A 7 8.24 1.92 -3.02
N MET A 8 7.87 1.19 -1.98
CA MET A 8 7.94 1.64 -0.59
C MET A 8 8.70 0.63 0.28
N PRO A 9 9.28 1.05 1.41
CA PRO A 9 9.83 0.12 2.38
C PRO A 9 8.71 -0.74 3.02
N PRO A 10 9.03 -1.93 3.56
CA PRO A 10 8.01 -2.86 4.06
C PRO A 10 7.15 -2.28 5.21
N ASP A 11 7.74 -1.44 6.07
CA ASP A 11 7.06 -0.77 7.19
C ASP A 11 5.95 0.18 6.73
N ALA A 12 6.03 0.70 5.50
CA ALA A 12 5.00 1.57 4.94
C ALA A 12 3.74 0.80 4.51
N ILE A 13 3.84 -0.52 4.32
CA ILE A 13 2.71 -1.38 3.89
C ILE A 13 1.91 -1.88 5.09
N GLU A 14 2.57 -2.12 6.23
CA GLU A 14 1.96 -2.71 7.44
C GLU A 14 0.64 -2.05 7.89
N PRO A 15 0.48 -0.70 7.84
CA PRO A 15 -0.78 -0.07 8.24
C PRO A 15 -1.97 -0.40 7.31
N CYS A 16 -1.69 -0.93 6.12
CA CYS A 16 -2.67 -1.19 5.07
C CYS A 16 -2.96 -2.69 4.88
N THR A 17 -2.23 -3.59 5.55
CA THR A 17 -2.53 -5.02 5.48
C THR A 17 -3.76 -5.33 6.32
N PRO A 18 -4.79 -5.99 5.76
CA PRO A 18 -5.90 -6.50 6.55
C PRO A 18 -5.38 -7.43 7.65
N LEU A 19 -5.90 -7.29 8.87
CA LEU A 19 -5.60 -8.23 9.95
C LEU A 19 -5.99 -9.63 9.47
N ALA A 20 -5.04 -10.57 9.49
CA ALA A 20 -5.38 -11.98 9.35
C ALA A 20 -6.25 -12.33 10.57
N ASN A 21 -7.54 -12.55 10.32
CA ASN A 21 -8.58 -13.00 11.24
C ASN A 21 -8.13 -13.16 12.70
N ASP A 22 -8.53 -12.23 13.57
CA ASP A 22 -8.53 -12.48 15.01
C ASP A 22 -9.42 -13.72 15.25
N PRO A 23 -8.94 -14.79 15.91
CA PRO A 23 -9.71 -16.00 16.13
C PRO A 23 -10.90 -15.84 17.11
N GLU A 24 -11.29 -14.62 17.47
CA GLU A 24 -12.43 -14.35 18.37
C GLU A 24 -13.75 -14.04 17.66
N ASP A 25 -13.79 -13.84 16.33
CA ASP A 25 -15.03 -13.53 15.61
C ASP A 25 -15.67 -14.75 14.91
N ASP A 26 -15.85 -15.83 15.69
CA ASP A 26 -16.53 -17.05 15.25
C ASP A 26 -17.96 -17.12 15.84
N ARG A 27 -18.63 -15.97 15.95
CA ARG A 27 -20.04 -15.92 16.37
C ARG A 27 -20.94 -15.32 15.28
N GLN A 28 -21.38 -16.25 14.44
CA GLN A 28 -22.79 -16.39 14.08
C GLN A 28 -23.39 -15.25 13.23
N THR A 29 -23.44 -15.44 11.92
CA THR A 29 -24.67 -15.22 11.14
C THR A 29 -24.81 -16.29 10.06
N HIS A 30 -25.64 -17.28 10.37
CA HIS A 30 -26.39 -18.02 9.38
C HIS A 30 -27.55 -17.08 9.00
N ASP A 31 -27.61 -16.65 7.73
CA ASP A 31 -28.84 -16.47 6.94
C ASP A 31 -28.50 -15.72 5.64
N ASP A 32 -29.12 -16.20 4.55
CA ASP A 32 -28.99 -15.75 3.17
C ASP A 32 -29.29 -14.26 2.98
N ASP A 33 -28.45 -13.52 2.24
CA ASP A 33 -28.79 -12.71 1.05
C ASP A 33 -27.63 -11.76 0.65
N SER A 34 -27.30 -11.79 -0.63
CA SER A 34 -26.64 -10.77 -1.47
C SER A 34 -26.17 -9.46 -0.81
N SER A 35 -24.87 -9.35 -0.46
CA SER A 35 -24.02 -8.17 -0.68
C SER A 35 -22.65 -8.36 -0.02
N SER A 36 -21.60 -8.55 -0.82
CA SER A 36 -20.22 -8.62 -0.32
C SER A 36 -19.73 -7.22 0.09
N GLY A 37 -20.13 -6.77 1.27
CA GLY A 37 -19.47 -5.66 1.97
C GLY A 37 -18.26 -6.21 2.72
N VAL A 38 -17.06 -5.93 2.21
CA VAL A 38 -15.82 -6.16 2.98
C VAL A 38 -15.63 -4.95 3.88
N ASP A 39 -15.85 -5.13 5.18
CA ASP A 39 -15.58 -4.10 6.17
C ASP A 39 -14.06 -4.10 6.46
N VAL A 40 -13.36 -3.05 6.02
CA VAL A 40 -11.90 -2.94 6.16
C VAL A 40 -11.60 -2.02 7.35
N LEU A 41 -11.30 -2.63 8.50
CA LEU A 41 -10.83 -1.92 9.69
C LEU A 41 -9.35 -1.55 9.51
N ILE A 42 -9.05 -0.26 9.35
CA ILE A 42 -7.67 0.28 9.31
C ILE A 42 -7.25 0.71 10.71
N ARG A 43 -6.07 0.26 11.17
CA ARG A 43 -5.56 0.51 12.52
C ARG A 43 -5.33 2.02 12.78
N GLY A 44 -5.80 2.48 13.94
CA GLY A 44 -5.46 3.77 14.55
C GLY A 44 -4.05 3.77 15.16
N ARG A 45 -3.54 4.95 15.53
CA ARG A 45 -2.11 5.25 15.76
C ARG A 45 -1.57 4.94 17.17
N ASP A 46 -2.32 4.31 18.08
CA ASP A 46 -2.05 4.48 19.53
C ASP A 46 -1.70 3.21 20.33
N ASP A 47 -1.40 2.07 19.72
CA ASP A 47 -1.18 0.79 20.42
C ASP A 47 0.17 0.14 20.10
N LEU A 48 1.25 0.66 20.72
CA LEU A 48 2.52 -0.07 20.90
C LEU A 48 2.74 -0.30 22.40
N GLU A 49 2.35 -1.47 22.90
CA GLU A 49 2.86 -2.00 24.16
C GLU A 49 3.64 -3.29 23.88
N LEU A 50 4.95 -3.24 24.11
CA LEU A 50 5.87 -4.35 23.90
C LEU A 50 5.64 -5.42 24.98
N GLN A 51 4.95 -6.51 24.63
CA GLN A 51 4.93 -7.70 25.48
C GLN A 51 6.11 -8.61 25.14
N GLN A 52 7.05 -8.70 26.09
CA GLN A 52 8.19 -9.61 26.06
C GLN A 52 7.72 -10.97 26.60
N VAL A 53 7.74 -12.01 25.76
CA VAL A 53 7.39 -13.38 26.17
C VAL A 53 8.66 -14.12 26.58
N ASP A 54 8.73 -14.48 27.87
CA ASP A 54 9.89 -15.17 28.46
C ASP A 54 10.14 -16.54 27.81
N GLY A 55 11.40 -16.82 27.46
CA GLY A 55 11.91 -18.19 27.28
C GLY A 55 12.25 -18.66 25.86
N VAL A 56 12.22 -17.81 24.83
CA VAL A 56 12.61 -18.22 23.46
C VAL A 56 14.08 -17.84 23.18
N PRO A 57 14.99 -18.81 22.92
CA PRO A 57 16.36 -18.51 22.51
C PRO A 57 16.37 -17.84 21.12
N ALA A 58 17.15 -16.77 20.97
CA ALA A 58 17.17 -15.87 19.81
C ALA A 58 17.60 -16.49 18.45
N GLU A 59 17.77 -17.81 18.36
CA GLU A 59 18.28 -18.50 17.16
C GLU A 59 17.22 -19.37 16.47
N LYS A 60 15.97 -19.40 16.96
CA LYS A 60 14.92 -20.29 16.40
C LYS A 60 13.54 -19.66 16.24
N LEU A 61 13.46 -18.38 15.90
CA LEU A 61 12.29 -17.86 15.19
C LEU A 61 12.41 -18.22 13.71
N VAL A 62 12.11 -19.47 13.37
CA VAL A 62 11.64 -19.77 12.03
C VAL A 62 10.21 -19.22 11.99
N LEU A 63 10.08 -17.99 11.48
CA LEU A 63 8.78 -17.41 11.17
C LEU A 63 8.10 -18.36 10.19
N GLN A 64 7.06 -19.02 10.67
CA GLN A 64 6.11 -19.74 9.82
C GLN A 64 5.40 -18.66 9.02
N GLU A 65 5.91 -18.41 7.82
CA GLU A 65 5.36 -17.50 6.83
C GLU A 65 3.90 -17.88 6.58
N THR A 66 2.98 -17.13 7.18
CA THR A 66 1.62 -17.05 6.67
C THR A 66 1.75 -16.56 5.23
N ASN A 67 1.25 -17.36 4.29
CA ASN A 67 1.29 -17.15 2.84
C ASN A 67 0.45 -15.93 2.43
N ILE A 68 0.83 -14.74 2.88
CA ILE A 68 0.56 -13.47 2.21
C ILE A 68 1.90 -13.09 1.54
N GLY A 69 2.16 -13.80 0.44
CA GLY A 69 3.21 -13.59 -0.55
C GLY A 69 4.52 -12.93 -0.10
N ALA A 70 5.60 -13.70 -0.16
CA ALA A 70 7.00 -13.28 -0.27
C ALA A 70 7.32 -12.39 -1.51
N SER A 71 6.43 -11.46 -1.87
CA SER A 71 6.45 -10.64 -3.09
C SER A 71 6.36 -9.13 -2.83
N HIS A 72 6.39 -8.68 -1.57
CA HIS A 72 6.53 -7.25 -1.22
C HIS A 72 8.01 -6.87 -1.05
N ASN A 73 8.87 -7.44 -1.88
CA ASN A 73 10.27 -7.07 -1.85
C ASN A 73 10.35 -5.64 -2.37
N SER A 74 10.66 -4.70 -1.48
CA SER A 74 10.95 -3.28 -1.73
C SER A 74 12.18 -3.07 -2.63
N ASN A 75 12.39 -3.97 -3.59
CA ASN A 75 13.52 -4.03 -4.51
C ASN A 75 13.61 -2.75 -5.33
N LEU A 76 12.48 -2.23 -5.83
CA LEU A 76 12.47 -0.99 -6.58
C LEU A 76 12.72 0.21 -5.68
N TYR A 77 12.15 0.24 -4.48
CA TYR A 77 12.50 1.25 -3.49
C TYR A 77 14.00 1.27 -3.19
N ASN A 78 14.59 0.11 -2.91
CA ASN A 78 16.01 -0.02 -2.59
C ASN A 78 16.92 0.34 -3.77
N ALA A 79 16.53 -0.03 -4.99
CA ALA A 79 17.32 0.25 -6.19
C ALA A 79 17.16 1.69 -6.71
N MET A 80 15.98 2.29 -6.54
CA MET A 80 15.59 3.53 -7.25
C MET A 80 15.34 4.72 -6.34
N ILE A 81 15.06 4.53 -5.04
CA ILE A 81 14.72 5.62 -4.12
C ILE A 81 15.84 5.82 -3.08
N VAL A 82 16.32 4.73 -2.47
CA VAL A 82 17.40 4.77 -1.46
C VAL A 82 18.66 5.51 -1.95
N PRO A 83 19.15 5.35 -3.19
CA PRO A 83 20.33 6.09 -3.65
C PRO A 83 20.17 7.61 -3.65
N TYR A 84 18.94 8.12 -3.77
CA TYR A 84 18.64 9.55 -3.72
C TYR A 84 18.39 10.05 -2.29
N ALA A 85 18.06 9.16 -1.36
CA ALA A 85 17.93 9.51 0.05
C ALA A 85 19.29 9.71 0.73
N GLU A 86 20.29 8.90 0.38
CA GLU A 86 21.63 8.91 1.00
C GLU A 86 22.68 9.66 0.17
N GLY A 87 22.43 9.86 -1.12
CA GLY A 87 23.39 10.45 -2.05
C GLY A 87 23.51 11.98 -1.91
N PRO A 88 24.55 12.60 -2.52
CA PRO A 88 24.77 14.05 -2.48
C PRO A 88 23.82 14.86 -3.40
N MET A 89 22.81 14.22 -3.99
CA MET A 89 21.92 14.82 -4.98
C MET A 89 20.69 15.42 -4.31
N GLU A 90 20.24 16.59 -4.79
CA GLU A 90 19.02 17.23 -4.30
C GLU A 90 17.80 16.75 -5.08
N PHE A 91 16.69 16.49 -4.37
CA PHE A 91 15.45 15.98 -4.94
C PHE A 91 14.41 17.11 -5.03
N SER A 92 14.16 17.64 -6.24
CA SER A 92 13.23 18.76 -6.41
C SER A 92 11.75 18.34 -6.40
N GLY A 93 11.46 17.07 -6.67
CA GLY A 93 10.11 16.53 -6.69
C GLY A 93 10.00 15.25 -7.52
N ALA A 94 8.83 14.61 -7.47
CA ALA A 94 8.56 13.39 -8.22
C ALA A 94 7.28 13.49 -9.05
N ILE A 95 7.28 12.77 -10.17
CA ILE A 95 6.09 12.52 -10.99
C ILE A 95 5.84 11.02 -10.99
N TRP A 96 4.62 10.63 -10.69
CA TRP A 96 4.22 9.24 -10.54
C TRP A 96 3.22 8.85 -11.61
N TYR A 97 3.56 7.80 -12.36
CA TYR A 97 2.62 7.16 -13.27
C TYR A 97 2.74 5.65 -13.11
N GLN A 98 1.81 5.10 -12.35
CA GLN A 98 1.68 3.69 -12.06
C GLN A 98 0.24 3.46 -11.56
N GLY A 99 -0.21 2.22 -11.70
CA GLY A 99 -1.43 1.72 -11.07
C GLY A 99 -1.98 0.52 -11.84
N GLU A 100 -1.56 0.33 -13.09
CA GLU A 100 -2.06 -0.71 -13.99
C GLU A 100 -1.90 -2.12 -13.39
N ALA A 101 -0.78 -2.36 -12.69
CA ALA A 101 -0.51 -3.64 -12.04
C ALA A 101 -1.41 -3.91 -10.82
N ASN A 102 -2.05 -2.88 -10.26
CA ASN A 102 -2.91 -2.96 -9.09
C ASN A 102 -4.41 -3.00 -9.48
N THR A 103 -4.78 -3.05 -10.77
CA THR A 103 -6.17 -2.98 -11.27
C THR A 103 -6.92 -4.32 -11.29
N LYS A 104 -6.50 -5.29 -10.46
CA LYS A 104 -6.98 -6.66 -10.49
C LYS A 104 -8.45 -6.79 -10.08
N ASP A 105 -8.84 -6.16 -8.97
CA ASP A 105 -10.18 -6.24 -8.39
C ASP A 105 -10.47 -5.03 -7.47
N ALA A 106 -11.65 -5.00 -6.86
CA ALA A 106 -12.05 -3.91 -5.97
C ALA A 106 -11.20 -3.85 -4.68
N ALA A 107 -10.77 -5.01 -4.17
CA ALA A 107 -9.94 -5.08 -2.97
C ALA A 107 -8.55 -4.50 -3.25
N SER A 108 -7.98 -4.74 -4.43
CA SER A 108 -6.71 -4.14 -4.83
C SER A 108 -6.80 -2.62 -4.99
N ALA A 109 -7.94 -2.07 -5.41
CA ALA A 109 -8.18 -0.63 -5.41
C ALA A 109 -8.27 -0.04 -3.99
N LEU A 110 -8.98 -0.71 -3.06
CA LEU A 110 -9.03 -0.30 -1.65
C LEU A 110 -7.64 -0.32 -1.01
N LEU A 111 -6.86 -1.37 -1.25
CA LEU A 111 -5.48 -1.46 -0.78
C LEU A 111 -4.61 -0.35 -1.39
N TYR A 112 -4.77 -0.04 -2.68
CA TYR A 112 -4.08 1.07 -3.32
C TYR A 112 -4.40 2.42 -2.67
N ALA A 113 -5.67 2.65 -2.32
CA ALA A 113 -6.10 3.88 -1.66
C ALA A 113 -5.41 4.11 -0.31
N CYS A 114 -5.05 3.04 0.42
CA CYS A 114 -4.26 3.13 1.64
C CYS A 114 -2.75 3.23 1.37
N THR A 115 -2.22 2.34 0.53
CA THR A 115 -0.77 2.20 0.30
C THR A 115 -0.18 3.40 -0.44
N PHE A 116 -0.92 4.05 -1.35
CA PHE A 116 -0.38 5.14 -2.15
C PHE A 116 0.00 6.39 -1.32
N PRO A 117 -0.84 6.89 -0.39
CA PRO A 117 -0.42 7.89 0.59
C PRO A 117 0.75 7.44 1.47
N GLN A 118 0.77 6.18 1.92
CA GLN A 118 1.88 5.65 2.72
C GLN A 118 3.20 5.62 1.95
N MET A 119 3.15 5.35 0.64
CA MET A 119 4.30 5.47 -0.26
C MET A 119 4.91 6.86 -0.15
N LEU A 120 4.09 7.89 -0.39
CA LEU A 120 4.56 9.28 -0.40
C LEU A 120 5.07 9.69 0.99
N ARG A 121 4.40 9.28 2.06
CA ARG A 121 4.87 9.51 3.44
C ARG A 121 6.23 8.87 3.67
N SER A 122 6.43 7.63 3.23
CA SER A 122 7.72 6.93 3.36
C SER A 122 8.83 7.64 2.58
N TRP A 123 8.55 8.09 1.36
CA TRP A 123 9.53 8.83 0.56
C TRP A 123 9.86 10.19 1.16
N ARG A 124 8.88 10.89 1.72
CA ARG A 124 9.09 12.17 2.42
C ARG A 124 9.88 12.02 3.72
N ARG A 125 9.77 10.87 4.39
CA ARG A 125 10.62 10.53 5.55
C ARG A 125 12.07 10.29 5.13
N ALA A 126 12.29 9.56 4.04
CA ALA A 126 13.62 9.26 3.52
C ALA A 126 14.29 10.47 2.84
N ILE A 127 13.50 11.31 2.17
CA ILE A 127 13.95 12.43 1.34
C ILE A 127 13.21 13.70 1.79
N PRO A 128 13.75 14.45 2.77
CA PRO A 128 13.09 15.65 3.29
C PRO A 128 12.80 16.72 2.22
N SER A 129 13.63 16.84 1.18
CA SER A 129 13.45 17.78 0.06
C SER A 129 12.21 17.47 -0.80
N LEU A 130 11.73 16.23 -0.82
CA LEU A 130 10.50 15.82 -1.51
C LEU A 130 9.23 16.41 -0.87
N GLN A 131 9.33 17.07 0.28
CA GLN A 131 8.22 17.84 0.82
C GLN A 131 7.78 18.97 -0.11
N ALA A 132 8.60 19.42 -1.06
CA ALA A 132 8.27 20.55 -1.93
C ALA A 132 7.20 20.24 -3.00
N PHE A 133 7.29 19.12 -3.71
CA PHE A 133 6.43 18.82 -4.86
C PHE A 133 6.30 17.31 -5.17
N PHE A 134 5.07 16.83 -5.32
CA PHE A 134 4.76 15.52 -5.88
C PHE A 134 3.58 15.64 -6.84
N SER A 135 3.60 14.91 -7.96
CA SER A 135 2.45 14.84 -8.85
C SER A 135 2.21 13.45 -9.40
N PHE A 136 0.98 13.15 -9.82
CA PHE A 136 0.66 11.88 -10.46
C PHE A 136 -0.27 12.04 -11.65
N ALA A 137 -0.22 11.11 -12.59
CA ALA A 137 -1.21 11.01 -13.67
C ALA A 137 -2.15 9.82 -13.39
N GLN A 138 -3.46 10.07 -13.53
CA GLN A 138 -4.47 9.03 -13.40
C GLN A 138 -4.35 8.00 -14.52
N LEU A 139 -4.76 6.77 -14.22
CA LEU A 139 -4.79 5.72 -15.22
C LEU A 139 -5.71 6.07 -16.38
N SER A 140 -5.23 5.85 -17.60
CA SER A 140 -6.05 5.97 -18.80
C SER A 140 -7.22 4.96 -18.80
N THR A 141 -8.24 5.21 -19.62
CA THR A 141 -9.37 4.30 -19.79
C THR A 141 -9.02 2.99 -20.51
N TRP A 142 -7.81 2.88 -21.07
CA TRP A 142 -7.38 1.71 -21.83
C TRP A 142 -6.64 0.71 -20.95
N CYS A 143 -7.03 -0.56 -21.04
CA CYS A 143 -6.29 -1.69 -20.50
C CYS A 143 -6.10 -2.75 -21.57
N THR A 144 -4.90 -3.32 -21.65
CA THR A 144 -4.62 -4.43 -22.57
C THR A 144 -5.34 -5.68 -22.08
N GLY A 145 -6.37 -6.09 -22.84
CA GLY A 145 -7.30 -7.14 -22.43
C GLY A 145 -8.50 -6.55 -21.70
N ARG A 146 -9.70 -7.14 -21.90
CA ARG A 146 -10.87 -6.74 -21.11
C ARG A 146 -10.55 -7.03 -19.63
N PRO A 147 -10.60 -6.03 -18.73
CA PRO A 147 -10.48 -6.33 -17.32
C PRO A 147 -11.59 -7.31 -16.93
N ALA A 148 -11.29 -8.27 -16.06
CA ALA A 148 -12.28 -9.24 -15.59
C ALA A 148 -13.47 -8.55 -14.93
N ASN A 149 -13.24 -7.36 -14.36
CA ASN A 149 -14.25 -6.46 -13.84
C ASN A 149 -14.16 -5.08 -14.54
N PRO A 150 -15.20 -4.63 -15.26
CA PRO A 150 -15.18 -3.33 -15.95
C PRO A 150 -15.09 -2.12 -14.99
N SER A 151 -15.41 -2.30 -13.71
CA SER A 151 -15.35 -1.26 -12.69
C SER A 151 -13.97 -1.10 -12.06
N SER A 152 -13.01 -2.00 -12.32
CA SER A 152 -11.70 -1.95 -11.65
C SER A 152 -10.88 -0.70 -11.99
N ILE A 153 -11.01 -0.18 -13.22
CA ILE A 153 -10.31 1.04 -13.65
C ILE A 153 -10.91 2.29 -13.02
N PRO A 154 -12.24 2.54 -13.07
CA PRO A 154 -12.84 3.62 -12.29
C PRO A 154 -12.47 3.57 -10.81
N GLN A 155 -12.58 2.40 -10.17
CA GLN A 155 -12.23 2.22 -8.76
C GLN A 155 -10.75 2.53 -8.48
N MET A 156 -9.85 2.17 -9.38
CA MET A 156 -8.43 2.51 -9.24
C MET A 156 -8.18 4.02 -9.43
N ARG A 157 -8.87 4.68 -10.36
CA ARG A 157 -8.77 6.14 -10.53
C ARG A 157 -9.24 6.87 -9.28
N ASP A 158 -10.32 6.39 -8.66
CA ASP A 158 -10.80 6.90 -7.37
C ASP A 158 -9.79 6.64 -6.25
N ALA A 159 -9.20 5.44 -6.20
CA ALA A 159 -8.14 5.11 -5.26
C ALA A 159 -6.89 6.00 -5.42
N GLN A 160 -6.51 6.36 -6.64
CA GLN A 160 -5.40 7.29 -6.91
C GLN A 160 -5.66 8.69 -6.32
N LEU A 161 -6.93 9.11 -6.21
CA LEU A 161 -7.28 10.39 -5.58
C LEU A 161 -7.09 10.38 -4.06
N SER A 162 -6.91 9.24 -3.41
CA SER A 162 -6.61 9.23 -1.96
C SER A 162 -5.34 10.01 -1.62
N LEU A 163 -4.41 10.12 -2.58
CA LEU A 163 -3.19 10.88 -2.42
C LEU A 163 -3.42 12.39 -2.30
N THR A 164 -4.56 12.92 -2.77
CA THR A 164 -4.85 14.37 -2.63
C THR A 164 -5.13 14.78 -1.19
N SER A 165 -5.24 13.81 -0.27
CA SER A 165 -5.24 14.09 1.18
C SER A 165 -3.89 14.57 1.70
N GLU A 166 -2.80 14.33 0.95
CA GLU A 166 -1.45 14.76 1.28
C GLU A 166 -1.18 16.19 0.78
N ALA A 167 -0.44 16.96 1.57
CA ALA A 167 -0.07 18.33 1.18
C ALA A 167 0.82 18.33 -0.08
N ARG A 168 0.75 19.39 -0.88
CA ARG A 168 1.67 19.66 -2.03
C ARG A 168 1.68 18.53 -3.07
N VAL A 169 0.50 17.97 -3.35
CA VAL A 169 0.25 16.99 -4.41
C VAL A 169 -0.56 17.64 -5.53
N ALA A 170 -0.11 17.44 -6.77
CA ALA A 170 -0.86 17.79 -7.98
C ALA A 170 -1.22 16.53 -8.78
N TRP A 171 -2.20 16.61 -9.66
CA TRP A 171 -2.58 15.46 -10.49
C TRP A 171 -3.12 15.84 -11.86
N ALA A 172 -3.08 14.89 -12.79
CA ALA A 172 -3.58 15.02 -14.16
C ALA A 172 -4.46 13.81 -14.54
N THR A 173 -5.40 14.02 -15.46
CA THR A 173 -6.38 13.02 -15.94
C THR A 173 -6.11 12.51 -17.34
#